data_AF-A0A7S1WRC5-F1
#
_entry.id   AF-A0A7S1WRC5-F1
#
_cell.length_a   1.000
_cell.length_b   1.000
_cell.length_c   1.000
_cell.angle_alpha   90.00
_cell.angle_beta   90.00
_cell.angle_gamma   90.00
#
_symmetry.space_group_name_H-M   'P 1'
#
loop_
_entity.id
_entity.type
_entity.pdbx_description
1 polymer ?
#
loop_
_entity_poly.entity_id
_entity_poly.type
_entity_poly.pdbx_seq_one_letter_code
_entity_poly.pdbx_strand_id
1 'polypeptide(L)'
;DLPPAKRCVYRLFFENGLAADSIAELRGVQTSTVLGYLTDAIAAGYAYDLADFELSAADREAITKALAALPPSESARASLKAVKEALPEHIDYWAIKLVQAHLVRTGAAATAPSEGGAGSAGA
;
A
#
# COMPACT_ATOMS: atom_id res chain seq x y z
N ASP A 1 -1.21 -12.67 -12.76
CA ASP A 1 -1.92 -13.68 -11.93
C ASP A 1 -1.29 -13.73 -10.54
N LEU A 2 -2.08 -13.68 -9.47
CA LEU A 2 -1.58 -13.71 -8.10
C LEU A 2 -1.44 -15.18 -7.63
N PRO A 3 -0.27 -15.63 -7.13
CA PRO A 3 -0.06 -17.00 -6.68
C PRO A 3 -1.11 -17.47 -5.65
N PRO A 4 -1.44 -18.78 -5.62
CA PRO A 4 -2.48 -19.30 -4.73
C PRO A 4 -2.29 -18.97 -3.25
N ALA A 5 -1.04 -18.99 -2.77
CA ALA A 5 -0.71 -18.65 -1.38
C ALA A 5 -1.06 -17.20 -1.04
N LYS A 6 -0.73 -16.25 -1.94
CA LYS A 6 -1.01 -14.83 -1.72
C LYS A 6 -2.50 -14.52 -1.84
N ARG A 7 -3.19 -15.19 -2.77
CA ARG A 7 -4.65 -15.11 -2.91
C ARG A 7 -5.37 -15.64 -1.68
N CYS A 8 -4.91 -16.76 -1.12
CA CYS A 8 -5.46 -17.30 0.12
C CYS A 8 -5.33 -16.31 1.28
N VAL A 9 -4.16 -15.71 1.46
CA VAL A 9 -3.93 -14.67 2.48
C VAL A 9 -4.83 -13.46 2.27
N TYR A 10 -4.94 -12.98 1.03
CA TYR A 10 -5.83 -11.87 0.69
C TYR A 10 -7.28 -12.15 1.08
N ARG A 11 -7.80 -13.35 0.80
CA ARG A 11 -9.19 -13.71 1.16
C ARG A 11 -9.38 -13.80 2.67
N LEU A 12 -8.42 -14.35 3.40
CA LEU A 12 -8.49 -14.41 4.87
C LEU A 12 -8.52 -13.01 5.49
N PHE A 13 -7.71 -12.10 4.95
CA PHE A 13 -7.66 -10.72 5.43
C PHE A 13 -8.92 -9.94 5.05
N PHE A 14 -9.24 -9.87 3.76
CA PHE A 14 -10.26 -8.96 3.23
C PHE A 14 -11.69 -9.55 3.26
N GLU A 15 -11.86 -10.85 2.99
CA GLU A 15 -13.19 -11.48 3.00
C GLU A 15 -13.59 -11.99 4.39
N ASN A 16 -12.62 -12.42 5.20
CA ASN A 16 -12.89 -13.01 6.53
C ASN A 16 -12.56 -12.04 7.69
N GLY A 17 -11.99 -10.87 7.40
CA GLY A 17 -11.68 -9.85 8.41
C GLY A 17 -10.63 -10.29 9.43
N LEU A 18 -9.74 -11.24 9.08
CA LEU A 18 -8.69 -11.71 9.98
C LEU A 18 -7.51 -10.72 10.01
N ALA A 19 -6.99 -10.47 11.21
CA ALA A 19 -5.77 -9.70 11.39
C ALA A 19 -4.54 -10.43 10.82
N ALA A 20 -3.52 -9.66 10.41
CA ALA A 20 -2.31 -10.22 9.81
C ALA A 20 -1.59 -11.22 10.73
N ASP A 21 -1.55 -10.94 12.04
CA ASP A 21 -0.94 -11.84 13.04
C ASP A 21 -1.72 -13.17 13.17
N SER A 22 -3.06 -13.11 13.16
CA SER A 22 -3.88 -14.33 13.20
C SER A 22 -3.68 -15.19 11.95
N ILE A 23 -3.52 -14.55 10.78
CA ILE A 23 -3.20 -15.27 9.54
C ILE A 23 -1.79 -15.87 9.59
N ALA A 24 -0.84 -15.14 10.17
CA ALA A 24 0.54 -15.58 10.34
C ALA A 24 0.60 -16.85 11.21
N GLU A 25 -0.09 -16.84 12.35
CA GLU A 25 -0.24 -17.99 13.24
C GLU A 25 -0.93 -19.17 12.55
N LEU A 26 -2.07 -18.93 11.90
CA LEU A 26 -2.83 -19.97 11.19
C LEU A 26 -2.02 -20.66 10.09
N ARG A 27 -1.14 -19.91 9.43
CA ARG A 27 -0.35 -20.37 8.29
C ARG A 27 1.06 -20.82 8.68
N GLY A 28 1.49 -20.63 9.93
CA GLY A 28 2.84 -20.89 10.39
C GLY A 28 3.92 -20.07 9.67
N VAL A 29 3.61 -18.80 9.36
CA VAL A 29 4.55 -17.87 8.70
C VAL A 29 4.69 -16.59 9.53
N GLN A 30 5.65 -15.73 9.20
CA GLN A 30 5.81 -14.45 9.89
C GLN A 30 4.76 -13.41 9.44
N THR A 31 4.31 -12.55 10.34
CA THR A 31 3.39 -11.44 10.04
C THR A 31 3.91 -10.56 8.90
N SER A 32 5.20 -10.26 8.87
CA SER A 32 5.84 -9.52 7.78
C SER A 32 5.70 -10.20 6.40
N THR A 33 5.63 -11.54 6.37
CA THR A 33 5.38 -12.31 5.14
C THR A 33 3.92 -12.19 4.71
N VAL A 34 2.98 -12.24 5.66
CA VAL A 34 1.55 -12.01 5.40
C VAL A 34 1.34 -10.61 4.81
N LEU A 35 1.88 -9.57 5.45
CA LEU A 35 1.83 -8.19 4.98
C LEU A 35 2.50 -8.05 3.60
N GLY A 36 3.62 -8.76 3.37
CA GLY A 36 4.24 -8.87 2.05
C GLY A 36 3.31 -9.45 0.98
N TYR A 37 2.55 -10.50 1.30
CA TYR A 37 1.60 -11.09 0.35
C TYR A 37 0.40 -10.17 0.08
N LEU A 38 -0.06 -9.44 1.09
CA LEU A 38 -1.13 -8.45 0.94
C LEU A 38 -0.68 -7.30 0.04
N THR A 39 0.53 -6.77 0.25
CA THR A 39 1.09 -5.70 -0.62
C THR A 39 1.26 -6.15 -2.06
N ASP A 40 1.69 -7.40 -2.28
CA ASP A 40 1.75 -7.97 -3.64
C ASP A 40 0.36 -8.12 -4.28
N ALA A 41 -0.68 -8.42 -3.49
CA ALA A 41 -2.07 -8.45 -3.98
C ALA A 41 -2.56 -7.04 -4.38
N ILE A 42 -2.25 -6.03 -3.57
CA ILE A 42 -2.53 -4.61 -3.86
C ILE A 42 -1.87 -4.20 -5.18
N ALA A 43 -0.58 -4.49 -5.33
CA ALA A 43 0.16 -4.22 -6.57
C ALA A 43 -0.44 -4.96 -7.78
N ALA A 44 -1.05 -6.13 -7.56
CA ALA A 44 -1.72 -6.92 -8.60
C ALA A 44 -3.15 -6.47 -8.94
N GLY A 45 -3.67 -5.41 -8.32
CA GLY A 45 -4.99 -4.87 -8.66
C GLY A 45 -6.13 -5.26 -7.71
N TYR A 46 -5.85 -5.92 -6.58
CA TYR A 46 -6.87 -6.32 -5.59
C TYR A 46 -7.29 -5.16 -4.66
N ALA A 47 -8.54 -5.14 -4.19
CA ALA A 47 -9.04 -4.08 -3.30
C ALA A 47 -8.27 -4.03 -1.97
N TYR A 48 -8.25 -2.87 -1.30
CA TYR A 48 -7.58 -2.71 -0.01
C TYR A 48 -8.10 -1.46 0.69
N ASP A 49 -8.02 -1.46 2.00
CA ASP A 49 -8.04 -0.24 2.81
C ASP A 49 -6.65 -0.06 3.43
N LEU A 50 -6.16 1.19 3.45
CA LEU A 50 -4.89 1.51 4.09
C LEU A 50 -5.02 1.47 5.62
N ALA A 51 -6.22 1.73 6.16
CA ALA A 51 -6.49 1.71 7.59
C ALA A 51 -6.29 0.32 8.21
N ASP A 52 -6.50 -0.75 7.44
CA ASP A 52 -6.39 -2.13 7.90
C ASP A 52 -4.94 -2.56 8.22
N PHE A 53 -3.95 -1.80 7.76
CA PHE A 53 -2.52 -2.17 7.91
C PHE A 53 -1.86 -1.57 9.16
N GLU A 54 -2.61 -0.85 9.99
CA GLU A 54 -2.15 -0.23 11.24
C GLU A 54 -0.85 0.60 11.11
N LEU A 55 -0.56 1.09 9.90
CA LEU A 55 0.62 1.89 9.62
C LEU A 55 0.42 3.29 10.19
N SER A 56 1.33 3.72 11.08
CA SER A 56 1.24 5.05 11.70
C SER A 56 1.29 6.16 10.65
N ALA A 57 0.57 7.27 10.90
CA ALA A 57 0.59 8.42 10.01
C ALA A 57 2.02 8.99 9.84
N ALA A 58 2.83 8.96 10.90
CA ALA A 58 4.22 9.40 10.89
C ALA A 58 5.08 8.53 9.96
N ASP A 59 4.94 7.20 10.04
CA ASP A 59 5.68 6.28 9.16
C ASP A 59 5.25 6.43 7.72
N ARG A 60 3.93 6.56 7.47
CA ARG A 60 3.39 6.82 6.14
C ARG A 60 3.95 8.10 5.54
N GLU A 61 4.03 9.18 6.31
CA GLU A 61 4.59 10.46 5.87
C GLU A 61 6.09 10.33 5.58
N ALA A 62 6.85 9.68 6.46
CA ALA A 62 8.28 9.46 6.28
C ALA A 62 8.56 8.67 4.98
N ILE A 63 7.84 7.57 4.76
CA ILE A 63 7.95 6.75 3.54
C ILE A 63 7.57 7.58 2.30
N THR A 64 6.49 8.36 2.36
CA THR A 64 6.03 9.19 1.24
C THR A 64 7.09 10.23 0.86
N LYS A 65 7.71 10.90 1.84
CA LYS A 65 8.81 11.86 1.60
C LYS A 65 10.04 11.16 1.00
N ALA A 66 10.42 10.01 1.53
CA ALA A 66 11.55 9.24 1.02
C ALA A 66 11.33 8.80 -0.43
N LEU A 67 10.11 8.37 -0.79
CA LEU A 67 9.75 8.02 -2.16
C LEU A 67 9.74 9.25 -3.10
N ALA A 68 9.25 10.41 -2.64
CA ALA A 68 9.21 11.65 -3.42
C ALA A 68 10.59 12.27 -3.67
N ALA A 69 11.57 12.00 -2.81
CA ALA A 69 12.95 12.46 -2.96
C ALA A 69 13.73 11.70 -4.05
N LEU A 70 13.19 10.57 -4.55
CA LEU A 70 13.84 9.78 -5.58
C LEU A 70 13.59 10.34 -6.99
N PRO A 71 14.59 10.26 -7.89
CA PRO A 71 14.43 10.76 -9.25
C PRO A 71 13.34 9.98 -10.02
N PRO A 72 12.58 10.65 -10.91
CA PRO A 72 11.46 10.07 -11.68
C PRO A 72 11.85 8.84 -12.53
N SER A 73 13.12 8.75 -12.95
CA SER A 73 13.66 7.60 -13.68
C SER A 73 13.81 6.35 -12.82
N GLU A 74 13.89 6.51 -11.50
CA GLU A 74 13.95 5.40 -10.55
C GLU A 74 12.58 5.12 -9.91
N SER A 75 11.60 6.01 -9.95
CA SER A 75 10.34 5.88 -9.17
C SER A 75 9.54 4.58 -9.36
N ALA A 76 9.62 3.95 -10.55
CA ALA A 76 8.94 2.67 -10.82
C ALA A 76 9.71 1.45 -10.29
N ARG A 77 11.02 1.57 -10.11
CA ARG A 77 11.93 0.50 -9.68
C ARG A 77 12.86 0.98 -8.57
N ALA A 78 12.39 1.98 -7.82
CA ALA A 78 13.13 2.67 -6.80
C ALA A 78 13.66 1.59 -5.87
N SER A 79 14.98 1.55 -5.70
CA SER A 79 15.59 0.49 -4.91
C SER A 79 14.98 0.55 -3.52
N LEU A 80 14.08 -0.40 -3.20
CA LEU A 80 13.44 -0.50 -1.88
C LEU A 80 14.48 -0.41 -0.76
N LYS A 81 15.70 -0.86 -1.05
CA LYS A 81 16.89 -0.71 -0.24
C LYS A 81 17.27 0.76 0.03
N ALA A 82 17.37 1.60 -1.00
CA ALA A 82 17.71 3.03 -0.85
C ALA A 82 16.65 3.79 -0.03
N VAL A 83 15.37 3.49 -0.24
CA VAL A 83 14.28 4.03 0.60
C VAL A 83 14.41 3.54 2.03
N LYS A 84 14.67 2.23 2.22
CA LYS A 84 14.85 1.64 3.56
C LYS A 84 16.06 2.22 4.30
N GLU A 85 17.16 2.50 3.62
CA GLU A 85 18.35 3.13 4.21
C GLU A 85 18.11 4.59 4.66
N ALA A 86 17.14 5.29 4.04
CA ALA A 86 16.75 6.63 4.44
C ALA A 86 15.68 6.68 5.54
N LEU A 87 15.13 5.53 5.92
CA LEU A 87 14.03 5.40 6.89
C LEU A 87 14.52 4.80 8.21
N PRO A 88 13.81 5.05 9.33
CA PRO A 88 14.05 4.39 10.60
C PRO A 88 14.07 2.85 10.49
N GLU A 89 14.83 2.19 11.37
CA GLU A 89 14.98 0.74 11.36
C GLU A 89 13.66 0.00 11.60
N HIS A 90 12.72 0.58 12.35
CA HIS A 90 11.41 -0.02 12.63
C HIS A 90 10.46 -0.09 11.42
N ILE A 91 10.73 0.64 10.34
CA ILE A 91 9.87 0.64 9.15
C ILE A 91 10.25 -0.51 8.22
N ASP A 92 9.44 -1.56 8.17
CA ASP A 92 9.70 -2.72 7.33
C ASP A 92 9.48 -2.48 5.83
N TYR A 93 10.07 -3.36 5.02
CA TYR A 93 9.89 -3.36 3.56
C TYR A 93 8.43 -3.47 3.11
N TRP A 94 7.56 -4.15 3.86
CA TRP A 94 6.14 -4.24 3.52
C TRP A 94 5.47 -2.87 3.58
N ALA A 95 5.82 -2.02 4.55
CA ALA A 95 5.24 -0.68 4.70
C ALA A 95 5.65 0.22 3.53
N ILE A 96 6.91 0.13 3.10
CA ILE A 96 7.42 0.85 1.92
C ILE A 96 6.63 0.43 0.67
N LYS A 97 6.48 -0.87 0.44
CA LYS A 97 5.70 -1.42 -0.68
C LYS A 97 4.23 -1.02 -0.64
N LEU A 98 3.62 -1.02 0.55
CA LEU A 98 2.23 -0.63 0.75
C LEU A 98 2.02 0.83 0.32
N VAL A 99 2.83 1.75 0.84
CA VAL A 99 2.73 3.17 0.50
C VAL A 99 3.02 3.41 -0.97
N GLN A 100 4.05 2.78 -1.53
CA GLN A 100 4.35 2.88 -2.97
C GLN A 100 3.17 2.41 -3.83
N ALA A 101 2.61 1.23 -3.55
CA ALA A 101 1.46 0.70 -4.27
C ALA A 101 0.22 1.59 -4.10
N HIS A 102 0.03 2.16 -2.91
CA HIS A 102 -1.04 3.11 -2.64
C HIS A 102 -0.87 4.40 -3.47
N LEU A 103 0.31 5.02 -3.48
CA LEU A 103 0.60 6.24 -4.26
C LEU A 103 0.44 6.01 -5.77
N VAL A 104 0.87 4.86 -6.28
CA VAL A 104 0.67 4.49 -7.70
C VAL A 104 -0.81 4.37 -8.03
N ARG A 105 -1.61 3.79 -7.14
CA ARG A 105 -3.05 3.60 -7.33
C ARG A 105 -3.88 4.85 -7.17
N THR A 106 -3.55 5.67 -6.19
CA THR A 106 -4.22 6.96 -6.00
C THR A 106 -3.78 7.96 -7.04
N GLY A 107 -2.73 7.68 -7.83
CA GLY A 107 -2.05 8.69 -8.62
C GLY A 107 -1.51 9.81 -7.70
N ALA A 108 -0.87 10.85 -8.17
CA ALA A 108 -1.27 11.59 -9.35
C ALA A 108 -2.77 12.03 -9.38
N ALA A 109 -3.66 11.64 -8.45
CA ALA A 109 -5.02 12.21 -8.32
C ALA A 109 -5.09 13.35 -7.27
N ALA A 110 -4.04 14.19 -7.22
CA ALA A 110 -4.11 15.52 -6.63
C ALA A 110 -4.42 16.61 -7.69
N THR A 111 -4.95 16.23 -8.85
CA THR A 111 -5.38 17.20 -9.88
C THR A 111 -6.69 16.77 -10.53
N ALA A 112 -7.77 16.90 -9.77
CA ALA A 112 -9.05 17.37 -10.28
C ALA A 112 -9.97 17.67 -9.08
N PRO A 113 -10.29 18.94 -8.77
CA PRO A 113 -11.57 19.19 -8.14
C PRO A 113 -12.63 18.72 -9.14
N SER A 114 -13.39 17.70 -8.76
CA SER A 114 -14.68 17.41 -9.36
C SER A 114 -15.61 18.59 -9.05
N GLU A 115 -15.45 19.70 -9.76
CA GLU A 115 -16.52 20.69 -9.92
C GLU A 115 -17.56 20.07 -10.86
N GLY A 116 -18.43 19.29 -10.24
CA GLY A 116 -19.69 18.90 -10.83
C GLY A 116 -20.45 20.17 -11.21
N GLY A 117 -20.77 20.27 -12.50
CA GLY A 117 -21.68 21.27 -12.99
C GLY A 117 -23.04 21.17 -12.30
N ALA A 118 -23.55 22.31 -11.85
CA ALA A 118 -24.97 22.55 -11.75
C ALA A 118 -25.29 23.67 -12.74
N GLY A 119 -25.70 23.27 -13.94
CA GLY A 119 -26.44 24.15 -14.83
C GLY A 119 -27.88 24.32 -14.34
N SER A 120 -28.55 25.31 -14.94
CA SER A 120 -29.95 25.76 -14.80
C SER A 120 -30.15 26.90 -13.79
N ALA A 121 -30.93 27.95 -14.05
CA ALA A 121 -31.58 28.49 -15.25
C ALA A 121 -32.16 29.86 -14.84
N GLY A 122 -32.44 30.75 -15.79
CA GLY A 122 -33.49 31.76 -15.62
C GLY A 122 -33.12 33.20 -15.98
N ALA A 123 -33.40 33.58 -17.23
CA ALA A 123 -34.06 34.83 -17.59
C ALA A 123 -34.75 34.62 -18.94
#